data_AF-A0A934WQA2-F1
#
_entry.id   AF-A0A934WQA2-F1
#
_cell.length_a   1.000
_cell.length_b   1.000
_cell.length_c   1.000
_cell.angle_alpha   90.00
_cell.angle_beta   90.00
_cell.angle_gamma   90.00
#
_symmetry.space_group_name_H-M   'P 1'
#
loop_
_entity.id
_entity.type
_entity.pdbx_description
1 polymer ?
#
loop_
_entity_poly.entity_id
_entity_poly.type
_entity_poly.pdbx_seq_one_letter_code
_entity_poly.pdbx_strand_id
1 'polypeptide(L)'
;MKRIIISLALLAACAIGAVIETAYISSSVDSYTDTIDRIDGYMLRDDFENALTECTRLNDEWTDSAHGIDALLIHDYVDGIGLGIAQMKSHIESGNPDMYFSESEKTKKALASIKDSEYPYAENIL
;
A
#
# COMPACT_ATOMS: atom_id res chain seq x y z
N MET A 1 -17.69 -11.50 -38.40
CA MET A 1 -16.31 -11.93 -38.08
C MET A 1 -15.39 -10.77 -37.68
N LYS A 2 -15.17 -9.73 -38.50
CA LYS A 2 -14.33 -8.57 -38.11
C LYS A 2 -14.75 -7.89 -36.79
N ARG A 3 -16.06 -7.73 -36.56
CA ARG A 3 -16.59 -7.17 -35.30
C ARG A 3 -16.30 -8.05 -34.07
N ILE A 4 -16.39 -9.38 -34.22
CA ILE A 4 -16.08 -10.34 -33.14
C ILE A 4 -14.59 -10.31 -32.81
N ILE A 5 -13.72 -10.23 -33.81
CA ILE A 5 -12.27 -10.14 -33.62
C ILE A 5 -11.88 -8.85 -32.90
N ILE A 6 -12.50 -7.71 -33.26
CA ILE A 6 -12.28 -6.43 -32.58
C ILE A 6 -12.75 -6.49 -31.12
N SER A 7 -13.92 -7.06 -30.86
CA SER A 7 -14.40 -7.24 -29.48
C SER A 7 -13.51 -8.18 -28.67
N LEU A 8 -13.01 -9.27 -29.26
CA LEU A 8 -12.09 -10.19 -28.60
C LEU A 8 -10.74 -9.51 -28.30
N ALA A 9 -10.25 -8.69 -29.23
CA ALA A 9 -9.02 -7.93 -29.05
C ALA A 9 -9.16 -6.86 -27.95
N LEU A 10 -10.31 -6.19 -27.87
CA LEU A 10 -10.63 -5.25 -26.79
C LEU A 10 -10.71 -5.96 -25.43
N LEU A 11 -11.39 -7.11 -25.37
CA LEU A 11 -11.45 -7.93 -24.14
C LEU A 11 -10.06 -8.39 -23.70
N ALA A 12 -9.21 -8.84 -24.63
CA ALA A 12 -7.84 -9.22 -24.33
C ALA A 12 -7.02 -8.01 -23.85
N ALA A 13 -7.19 -6.83 -24.46
CA ALA A 13 -6.52 -5.61 -24.02
C ALA A 13 -6.94 -5.20 -22.60
N CYS A 14 -8.23 -5.28 -22.27
CA CYS A 14 -8.74 -5.03 -20.91
C CYS A 14 -8.17 -6.04 -19.90
N ALA A 15 -8.15 -7.33 -20.23
CA ALA A 15 -7.59 -8.36 -19.36
C ALA A 15 -6.09 -8.15 -19.09
N ILE A 16 -5.33 -7.78 -20.13
CA ILE A 16 -3.90 -7.45 -19.99
C ILE A 16 -3.72 -6.20 -19.12
N GLY A 17 -4.55 -5.16 -19.33
CA GLY A 17 -4.53 -3.95 -18.52
C GLY A 17 -4.73 -4.24 -17.03
N ALA A 18 -5.76 -5.02 -16.70
CA ALA A 18 -6.04 -5.42 -15.32
C ALA A 18 -4.87 -6.18 -14.68
N VAL A 19 -4.25 -7.12 -15.40
CA VAL A 19 -3.08 -7.87 -14.89
C VAL A 19 -1.90 -6.93 -14.62
N ILE A 20 -1.67 -5.94 -15.49
CA ILE A 20 -0.59 -4.96 -15.31
C ILE A 20 -0.87 -4.07 -14.09
N GLU A 21 -2.10 -3.60 -13.92
CA GLU A 21 -2.52 -2.77 -12.79
C GLU A 21 -2.38 -3.53 -11.47
N THR A 22 -2.89 -4.76 -11.36
CA THR A 22 -2.74 -5.59 -10.16
C THR A 22 -1.26 -5.86 -9.83
N ALA A 23 -0.43 -6.09 -10.85
CA ALA A 23 1.01 -6.30 -10.65
C ALA A 23 1.71 -5.03 -10.15
N TYR A 24 1.36 -3.86 -10.70
CA TYR A 24 1.89 -2.58 -10.25
C TYR A 24 1.52 -2.30 -8.80
N ILE A 25 0.23 -2.46 -8.44
CA ILE A 25 -0.27 -2.29 -7.07
C ILE A 25 0.46 -3.24 -6.11
N SER A 26 0.60 -4.52 -6.47
CA SER A 26 1.34 -5.49 -5.65
C SER A 26 2.79 -5.06 -5.42
N SER A 27 3.48 -4.58 -6.45
CA SER A 27 4.89 -4.16 -6.31
C SER A 27 5.03 -2.93 -5.39
N SER A 28 4.09 -2.00 -5.46
CA SER A 28 4.04 -0.82 -4.61
C SER A 28 3.76 -1.22 -3.15
N VAL A 29 2.79 -2.10 -2.92
CA VAL A 29 2.45 -2.64 -1.59
C VAL A 29 3.65 -3.35 -0.96
N ASP A 30 4.35 -4.20 -1.73
CA ASP A 30 5.53 -4.91 -1.25
C ASP A 30 6.65 -3.90 -0.88
N SER A 31 6.87 -2.86 -1.70
CA SER A 31 7.85 -1.79 -1.42
C SER A 31 7.53 -0.98 -0.15
N TYR A 32 6.24 -0.66 0.10
CA TYR A 32 5.83 0.04 1.32
C TYR A 32 6.01 -0.85 2.55
N THR A 33 5.68 -2.14 2.44
CA THR A 33 5.85 -3.12 3.51
C THR A 33 7.33 -3.28 3.87
N ASP A 34 8.22 -3.41 2.87
CA ASP A 34 9.67 -3.49 3.07
C ASP A 34 10.24 -2.24 3.75
N THR A 35 9.67 -1.06 3.44
CA THR A 35 10.08 0.19 4.08
C THR A 35 9.65 0.23 5.55
N ILE A 36 8.43 -0.23 5.86
CA ILE A 36 7.95 -0.36 7.23
C ILE A 36 8.82 -1.35 8.02
N ASP A 37 9.16 -2.50 7.45
CA ASP A 37 10.04 -3.48 8.09
C ASP A 37 11.45 -2.91 8.37
N ARG A 38 11.93 -2.01 7.51
CA ARG A 38 13.18 -1.28 7.76
C ARG A 38 13.05 -0.30 8.93
N ILE A 39 11.93 0.41 9.04
CA ILE A 39 11.65 1.32 10.17
C ILE A 39 11.51 0.52 11.46
N ASP A 40 10.82 -0.63 11.44
CA ASP A 40 10.74 -1.57 12.56
C ASP A 40 12.13 -2.00 13.01
N GLY A 41 13.04 -2.27 12.06
CA GLY A 41 14.43 -2.60 12.34
C GLY A 41 15.21 -1.46 13.03
N TYR A 42 14.93 -0.20 12.71
CA TYR A 42 15.51 0.95 13.43
C TYR A 42 14.90 1.11 14.82
N MET A 43 13.59 0.94 14.96
CA MET A 43 12.87 1.00 16.24
C MET A 43 13.33 -0.07 17.22
N LEU A 44 13.61 -1.30 16.74
CA LEU A 44 14.16 -2.39 17.55
C LEU A 44 15.61 -2.15 18.01
N ARG A 45 16.34 -1.25 17.35
CA ARG A 45 17.73 -0.89 17.69
C ARG A 45 17.81 0.39 18.52
N ASP A 46 16.66 0.90 18.99
CA ASP A 46 16.52 2.20 19.65
C ASP A 46 17.06 3.38 18.82
N ASP A 47 17.12 3.22 17.49
CA ASP A 47 17.60 4.23 16.54
C ASP A 47 16.43 5.10 16.07
N PHE A 48 15.87 5.86 17.02
CA PHE A 48 14.66 6.65 16.81
C PHE A 48 14.85 7.79 15.79
N GLU A 49 16.05 8.31 15.64
CA GLU A 49 16.35 9.40 14.69
C GLU A 49 16.28 8.92 13.24
N ASN A 50 16.87 7.76 12.95
CA ASN A 50 16.76 7.14 11.63
C ASN A 50 15.35 6.59 11.39
N ALA A 51 14.70 6.01 12.40
CA ALA A 51 13.31 5.55 12.30
C ALA A 51 12.36 6.71 11.94
N LEU A 52 12.50 7.86 12.60
CA LEU A 52 11.67 9.05 12.34
C LEU A 52 11.91 9.62 10.94
N THR A 53 13.17 9.68 10.52
CA THR A 53 13.55 10.18 9.19
C THR A 53 12.94 9.31 8.08
N GLU A 54 13.10 7.99 8.19
CA GLU A 54 12.54 7.05 7.22
C GLU A 54 11.02 6.99 7.26
N CYS A 55 10.40 7.08 8.44
CA CYS A 55 8.94 7.13 8.57
C CYS A 55 8.36 8.45 8.01
N THR A 56 9.08 9.57 8.15
CA THR A 56 8.67 10.84 7.54
C THR A 56 8.75 10.76 6.02
N ARG A 57 9.85 10.21 5.48
CA ARG A 57 9.99 10.00 4.04
C ARG A 57 8.88 9.10 3.50
N LEU A 58 8.56 8.01 4.20
CA LEU A 58 7.45 7.12 3.85
C LEU A 58 6.10 7.85 3.85
N ASN A 59 5.83 8.69 4.86
CA ASN A 59 4.60 9.46 4.95
C ASN A 59 4.46 10.48 3.80
N ASP A 60 5.55 11.15 3.45
CA ASP A 60 5.56 12.14 2.37
C ASP A 60 5.41 11.44 1.01
N GLU A 61 6.13 10.34 0.78
CA GLU A 61 5.98 9.50 -0.42
C GLU A 61 4.56 8.95 -0.56
N TRP A 62 3.95 8.53 0.55
CA TRP A 62 2.55 8.08 0.57
C TRP A 62 1.60 9.24 0.23
N THR A 63 1.77 10.41 0.82
CA THR A 63 0.89 11.57 0.60
C THR A 63 0.96 12.08 -0.84
N ASP A 64 2.17 12.12 -1.41
CA ASP A 64 2.39 12.52 -2.80
C ASP A 64 1.87 11.47 -3.79
N SER A 65 2.04 10.18 -3.49
CA SER A 65 1.59 9.08 -4.35
C SER A 65 0.09 8.78 -4.20
N ALA A 66 -0.50 9.06 -3.05
CA ALA A 66 -1.90 8.81 -2.74
C ALA A 66 -2.84 9.51 -3.73
N HIS A 67 -2.49 10.73 -4.19
CA HIS A 67 -3.28 11.43 -5.21
C HIS A 67 -3.38 10.69 -6.55
N GLY A 68 -2.38 9.88 -6.90
CA GLY A 68 -2.39 9.03 -8.10
C GLY A 68 -3.04 7.67 -7.85
N ILE A 69 -2.91 7.15 -6.63
CA ILE A 69 -3.47 5.87 -6.20
C ILE A 69 -4.98 5.98 -5.91
N ASP A 70 -5.47 7.12 -5.44
CA ASP A 70 -6.91 7.41 -5.22
C ASP A 70 -7.77 7.27 -6.48
N ALA A 71 -7.16 7.41 -7.66
CA ALA A 71 -7.85 7.20 -8.93
C ALA A 71 -8.00 5.70 -9.29
N LEU A 72 -7.20 4.83 -8.66
CA LEU A 72 -7.07 3.41 -8.98
C LEU A 72 -7.54 2.49 -7.84
N LEU A 73 -7.43 2.91 -6.58
CA LEU A 73 -7.82 2.16 -5.40
C LEU A 73 -9.02 2.80 -4.69
N ILE A 74 -9.72 2.00 -3.91
CA ILE A 74 -10.83 2.45 -3.06
C ILE A 74 -10.28 3.41 -1.98
N HIS A 75 -10.76 4.65 -1.98
CA HIS A 75 -10.34 5.77 -1.11
C HIS A 75 -10.24 5.39 0.38
N ASP A 76 -11.16 4.58 0.89
CA ASP A 76 -11.17 4.14 2.30
C ASP A 76 -9.90 3.35 2.70
N TYR A 77 -9.32 2.56 1.79
CA TYR A 77 -8.06 1.86 2.07
C TYR A 77 -6.86 2.80 2.01
N VAL A 78 -6.86 3.74 1.07
CA VAL A 78 -5.78 4.73 0.91
C VAL A 78 -5.69 5.63 2.13
N ASP A 79 -6.85 6.13 2.59
CA ASP A 79 -6.98 6.92 3.81
C ASP A 79 -6.56 6.14 5.06
N GLY A 80 -7.00 4.88 5.16
CA GLY A 80 -6.68 4.02 6.30
C GLY A 80 -5.18 3.77 6.47
N ILE A 81 -4.47 3.53 5.35
CA ILE A 81 -3.01 3.32 5.37
C ILE A 81 -2.30 4.65 5.63
N GLY A 82 -2.74 5.74 4.99
CA GLY A 82 -2.16 7.07 5.25
C GLY A 82 -2.28 7.49 6.71
N LEU A 83 -3.44 7.22 7.34
CA LEU A 83 -3.65 7.44 8.76
C LEU A 83 -2.74 6.55 9.62
N GLY A 84 -2.58 5.27 9.27
CA GLY A 84 -1.68 4.34 9.95
C GLY A 84 -0.22 4.82 9.93
N ILE A 85 0.28 5.24 8.77
CA ILE A 85 1.64 5.77 8.61
C ILE A 85 1.82 7.07 9.42
N ALA A 86 0.84 7.97 9.41
CA ALA A 86 0.87 9.20 10.20
C ALA A 86 0.88 8.91 11.72
N GLN A 87 0.14 7.90 12.17
CA GLN A 87 0.13 7.46 13.56
C GLN A 87 1.44 6.80 13.97
N MET A 88 2.04 5.97 13.10
CA MET A 88 3.38 5.42 13.31
C MET A 88 4.39 6.55 13.56
N LYS A 89 4.42 7.57 12.71
CA LYS A 89 5.29 8.75 12.89
C LYS A 89 5.05 9.43 14.24
N SER A 90 3.78 9.70 14.58
CA SER A 90 3.42 10.34 15.85
C SER A 90 3.88 9.51 17.06
N HIS A 91 3.79 8.18 16.99
CA HIS A 91 4.23 7.29 18.06
C HIS A 91 5.75 7.27 18.23
N ILE A 92 6.53 7.35 17.14
CA ILE A 92 7.98 7.54 17.20
C ILE A 92 8.31 8.88 17.88
N GLU A 93 7.68 9.98 17.46
CA GLU A 93 7.90 11.32 18.03
C GLU A 93 7.54 11.40 19.53
N SER A 94 6.48 10.70 19.93
CA SER A 94 6.03 10.63 21.33
C SER A 94 6.87 9.69 22.21
N GLY A 95 7.82 8.95 21.62
CA GLY A 95 8.64 7.97 22.34
C GLY A 95 7.82 6.78 22.86
N ASN A 96 6.85 6.31 22.07
CA ASN A 96 5.99 5.17 22.43
C ASN A 96 6.16 3.99 21.44
N PRO A 97 7.21 3.16 21.61
CA PRO A 97 7.51 2.06 20.69
C PRO A 97 6.40 0.99 20.63
N ASP A 98 5.74 0.70 21.75
CA ASP A 98 4.69 -0.32 21.80
C ASP A 98 3.50 0.06 20.90
N MET A 99 3.09 1.34 20.97
CA MET A 99 2.04 1.86 20.11
C MET A 99 2.50 1.93 18.64
N TYR A 100 3.77 2.28 18.40
CA TYR A 100 4.34 2.22 17.06
C TYR A 100 4.23 0.81 16.44
N PHE A 101 4.66 -0.24 17.16
CA PHE A 101 4.63 -1.61 16.61
C PHE A 101 3.20 -2.10 16.35
N SER A 102 2.26 -1.75 17.23
CA SER A 102 0.82 -2.02 17.01
C SER A 102 0.32 -1.37 15.72
N GLU A 103 0.64 -0.09 15.49
CA GLU A 103 0.21 0.61 14.27
C GLU A 103 0.96 0.13 13.02
N SER A 104 2.25 -0.23 13.14
CA SER A 104 3.05 -0.86 12.08
C SER A 104 2.40 -2.16 11.58
N GLU A 105 2.04 -3.07 12.48
CA GLU A 105 1.38 -4.33 12.12
C GLU A 105 0.01 -4.12 11.47
N LYS A 106 -0.80 -3.19 12.00
CA LYS A 106 -2.10 -2.84 11.40
C LYS A 106 -1.95 -2.27 10.00
N THR A 107 -0.98 -1.38 9.80
CA THR A 107 -0.71 -0.73 8.51
C THR A 107 -0.22 -1.77 7.49
N LYS A 108 0.69 -2.67 7.87
CA LYS A 108 1.12 -3.79 7.04
C LYS A 108 -0.04 -4.72 6.66
N LYS A 109 -0.95 -4.99 7.59
CA LYS A 109 -2.16 -5.78 7.32
C LYS A 109 -3.11 -5.07 6.35
N ALA A 110 -3.29 -3.76 6.48
CA ALA A 110 -4.10 -2.97 5.55
C ALA A 110 -3.49 -2.96 4.14
N LEU A 111 -2.17 -2.79 4.04
CA LEU A 111 -1.41 -2.91 2.79
C LEU A 111 -1.58 -4.31 2.15
N ALA A 112 -1.48 -5.38 2.93
CA ALA A 112 -1.73 -6.74 2.45
C ALA A 112 -3.19 -6.94 2.00
N SER A 113 -4.16 -6.32 2.67
CA SER A 113 -5.57 -6.39 2.30
C SER A 113 -5.84 -5.77 0.93
N ILE A 114 -5.10 -4.74 0.51
CA ILE A 114 -5.21 -4.19 -0.86
C ILE A 114 -4.88 -5.28 -1.89
N LYS A 115 -3.80 -6.04 -1.65
CA LYS A 115 -3.42 -7.15 -2.51
C LYS A 115 -4.54 -8.18 -2.59
N ASP A 116 -5.10 -8.57 -1.46
CA ASP A 116 -6.17 -9.58 -1.43
C ASP A 116 -7.48 -9.11 -2.09
N SER A 117 -7.81 -7.82 -2.02
CA SER A 117 -9.02 -7.26 -2.67
C SER A 117 -8.86 -7.04 -4.17
N GLU A 118 -7.65 -6.76 -4.66
CA GLU A 118 -7.39 -6.45 -6.08
C GLU A 118 -7.12 -7.70 -6.94
N TYR A 119 -6.84 -8.86 -6.31
CA TYR A 119 -6.75 -10.11 -7.06
C TYR A 119 -8.15 -10.57 -7.51
N PRO A 120 -8.31 -10.99 -8.78
CA PRO A 120 -9.58 -11.49 -9.31
C PRO A 120 -9.85 -12.92 -8.81
N TYR A 121 -10.04 -13.08 -7.50
CA TYR A 121 -10.62 -14.27 -6.92
C TYR A 121 -12.12 -14.29 -7.16
N ALA A 122 -12.72 -15.48 -7.27
CA ALA A 122 -14.17 -15.63 -7.48
C ALA A 122 -15.01 -14.90 -6.41
N GLU A 123 -14.42 -14.69 -5.23
CA GLU A 123 -15.01 -13.99 -4.09
C GLU A 123 -15.04 -12.46 -4.25
N ASN A 124 -14.16 -11.89 -5.09
CA ASN A 124 -14.05 -10.44 -5.34
C ASN A 124 -14.78 -9.98 -6.63
N ILE A 125 -15.36 -10.92 -7.40
CA ILE A 125 -16.00 -10.66 -8.70
C ILE A 125 -17.54 -10.68 -8.60
N LEU A 126 -18.11 -11.16 -7.47
CA LEU A 126 -19.55 -11.41 -7.28
C LEU A 126 -20.27 -10.30 -6.50
#